data_AF-A0A6L9KZF8-F1
#
_entry.id   AF-A0A6L9KZF8-F1
#
_cell.length_a   1.000
_cell.length_b   1.000
_cell.length_c   1.000
_cell.angle_alpha   90.00
_cell.angle_beta   90.00
_cell.angle_gamma   90.00
#
_symmetry.space_group_name_H-M   'P 1'
#
loop_
_entity.id
_entity.type
_entity.pdbx_description
1 polymer ?
#
loop_
_entity_poly.entity_id
_entity_poly.type
_entity_poly.pdbx_seq_one_letter_code
_entity_poly.pdbx_strand_id
1 'polypeptide(L)'
;MTALMTAINRNNLPLVEELIQNGADVNELDGNQDAPLVMAAYKGYDKIVKALLEAGADVTAVDPGMKATALHAAAYAGRTDAAKLLIEHNIDINKQGPYNGYTALHDAIWQDNIDIVKLLLAANANLNLLSHDGQSPLEFAKAKKRKEIIALIQNKLIG
;
A
#
# COMPACT_ATOMS: atom_id res chain seq x y z
N MET A 1 -7.62 -3.48 -20.55
CA MET A 1 -7.70 -4.59 -19.56
C MET A 1 -6.87 -5.74 -20.08
N THR A 2 -5.74 -6.08 -19.42
CA THR A 2 -4.89 -7.22 -19.81
C THR A 2 -5.51 -8.54 -19.34
N ALA A 3 -5.01 -9.68 -19.84
CA ALA A 3 -5.46 -10.99 -19.37
C ALA A 3 -5.18 -11.18 -17.88
N LEU A 4 -3.97 -10.78 -17.43
CA LEU A 4 -3.57 -10.81 -16.02
C LEU A 4 -4.49 -9.94 -15.16
N MET A 5 -4.78 -8.71 -15.59
CA MET A 5 -5.69 -7.81 -14.87
C MET A 5 -7.13 -8.32 -14.81
N THR A 6 -7.59 -9.03 -15.85
CA THR A 6 -8.89 -9.71 -15.82
C THR A 6 -8.91 -10.82 -14.76
N ALA A 7 -7.84 -11.60 -14.64
CA ALA A 7 -7.72 -12.65 -13.63
C ALA A 7 -7.68 -12.07 -12.21
N ILE A 8 -6.91 -10.99 -12.00
CA ILE A 8 -6.81 -10.27 -10.72
C ILE A 8 -8.17 -9.70 -10.32
N ASN A 9 -8.89 -9.02 -11.23
CA ASN A 9 -10.22 -8.48 -10.97
C ASN A 9 -11.26 -9.54 -10.57
N ARG A 10 -11.06 -10.78 -11.02
CA ARG A 10 -11.90 -11.92 -10.66
C ARG A 10 -11.42 -12.66 -9.40
N ASN A 11 -10.34 -12.19 -8.76
CA ASN A 11 -9.65 -12.86 -7.67
C ASN A 11 -9.32 -14.34 -8.00
N ASN A 12 -8.95 -14.61 -9.26
CA ASN A 12 -8.70 -15.96 -9.74
C ASN A 12 -7.21 -16.29 -9.67
N LEU A 13 -6.74 -16.67 -8.48
CA LEU A 13 -5.33 -17.00 -8.23
C LEU A 13 -4.79 -18.08 -9.20
N PRO A 14 -5.47 -19.23 -9.44
CA PRO A 14 -4.96 -20.23 -10.38
C PRO A 14 -4.68 -19.65 -11.78
N LEU A 15 -5.58 -18.80 -12.30
CA LEU A 15 -5.37 -18.16 -13.59
C LEU A 15 -4.26 -17.11 -13.56
N VAL A 16 -4.10 -16.38 -12.45
CA VAL A 16 -2.96 -15.47 -12.27
C VAL A 16 -1.64 -16.25 -12.34
N GLU A 17 -1.52 -17.35 -11.58
CA GLU A 17 -0.31 -18.18 -11.56
C GLU A 17 -0.03 -18.80 -12.93
N GLU A 18 -1.04 -19.31 -13.63
CA GLU A 18 -0.91 -19.83 -14.99
C GLU A 18 -0.44 -18.77 -15.99
N LEU A 19 -0.99 -17.55 -15.93
CA LEU A 19 -0.58 -16.46 -16.81
C LEU A 19 0.87 -16.02 -16.55
N ILE A 20 1.27 -15.92 -15.28
CA ILE A 20 2.66 -15.62 -14.89
C ILE A 20 3.61 -16.71 -15.40
N GLN A 21 3.27 -17.98 -15.22
CA GLN A 21 4.07 -19.11 -15.71
C GLN A 21 4.22 -19.12 -17.23
N ASN A 22 3.21 -18.63 -17.96
CA ASN A 22 3.24 -18.46 -19.41
C ASN A 22 3.89 -17.14 -19.88
N GLY A 23 4.54 -16.40 -18.97
CA GLY A 23 5.32 -15.21 -19.31
C GLY A 23 4.53 -13.91 -19.43
N ALA A 24 3.34 -13.82 -18.80
CA ALA A 24 2.64 -12.54 -18.68
C ALA A 24 3.51 -11.52 -17.92
N ASP A 25 3.58 -10.29 -18.43
CA ASP A 25 4.28 -9.20 -17.75
C ASP A 25 3.48 -8.75 -16.52
N VAL A 26 4.04 -9.00 -15.33
CA VAL A 26 3.42 -8.68 -14.04
C VAL A 26 3.36 -7.18 -13.73
N ASN A 27 4.03 -6.36 -14.55
CA ASN A 27 4.05 -4.91 -14.44
C ASN A 27 3.26 -4.22 -15.57
N GLU A 28 2.65 -4.98 -16.49
CA GLU A 28 1.87 -4.41 -17.59
C GLU A 28 0.64 -3.67 -17.03
N LEU A 29 0.60 -2.36 -17.30
CA LEU A 29 -0.54 -1.54 -16.95
C LEU A 29 -1.75 -1.87 -17.83
N ASP A 30 -2.93 -1.81 -17.25
CA ASP A 30 -4.16 -2.03 -17.99
C ASP A 30 -4.60 -0.78 -18.81
N GLY A 31 -5.77 -0.84 -19.44
CA GLY A 31 -6.24 0.27 -20.28
C GLY A 31 -6.58 1.55 -19.51
N ASN A 32 -6.78 1.44 -18.19
CA ASN A 32 -6.97 2.57 -17.28
C ASN A 32 -5.67 3.03 -16.63
N GLN A 33 -4.53 2.45 -17.05
CA GLN A 33 -3.23 2.60 -16.42
C GLN A 33 -3.17 2.00 -15.01
N ASP A 34 -4.01 1.04 -14.65
CA ASP A 34 -3.92 0.39 -13.35
C ASP A 34 -2.79 -0.64 -13.34
N ALA A 35 -2.00 -0.67 -12.26
CA ALA A 35 -0.90 -1.62 -12.06
C ALA A 35 -1.40 -2.90 -11.34
N PRO A 36 -1.00 -4.10 -11.80
CA PRO A 36 -1.44 -5.38 -11.21
C PRO A 36 -1.24 -5.49 -9.69
N LEU A 37 -0.05 -5.16 -9.19
CA LEU A 37 0.28 -5.25 -7.77
C LEU A 37 -0.53 -4.25 -6.94
N VAL A 38 -0.72 -3.03 -7.44
CA VAL A 38 -1.47 -1.98 -6.73
C VAL A 38 -2.94 -2.36 -6.63
N MET A 39 -3.53 -2.87 -7.70
CA MET A 39 -4.92 -3.36 -7.68
C MET A 39 -5.10 -4.53 -6.70
N ALA A 40 -4.23 -5.53 -6.74
CA ALA A 40 -4.29 -6.66 -5.83
C ALA A 40 -4.17 -6.21 -4.36
N ALA A 41 -3.26 -5.27 -4.08
CA ALA A 41 -3.05 -4.71 -2.75
C ALA A 41 -4.26 -3.89 -2.26
N TYR A 42 -4.85 -3.05 -3.11
CA TYR A 42 -6.08 -2.31 -2.79
C TYR A 42 -7.26 -3.25 -2.44
N LYS A 43 -7.41 -4.32 -3.22
CA LYS A 43 -8.48 -5.31 -3.05
C LYS A 43 -8.24 -6.25 -1.85
N GLY A 44 -7.02 -6.37 -1.37
CA GLY A 44 -6.65 -7.31 -0.30
C GLY A 44 -6.62 -8.76 -0.79
N TYR A 45 -6.20 -8.98 -2.04
CA TYR A 45 -6.05 -10.32 -2.59
C TYR A 45 -4.67 -10.86 -2.23
N ASP A 46 -4.45 -11.16 -0.94
CA ASP A 46 -3.12 -11.38 -0.37
C ASP A 46 -2.32 -12.50 -1.07
N LYS A 47 -3.00 -13.57 -1.50
CA LYS A 47 -2.36 -14.64 -2.27
C LYS A 47 -1.89 -14.18 -3.66
N ILE A 48 -2.67 -13.31 -4.31
CA ILE A 48 -2.31 -12.71 -5.60
C ILE A 48 -1.19 -11.69 -5.41
N VAL A 49 -1.25 -10.87 -4.35
CA VAL A 49 -0.14 -9.97 -3.97
C VAL A 49 1.15 -10.76 -3.82
N LYS A 50 1.11 -11.86 -3.06
CA LYS A 50 2.26 -12.75 -2.88
C LYS A 50 2.77 -13.30 -4.21
N ALA A 51 1.90 -13.86 -5.05
CA ALA A 51 2.29 -14.40 -6.36
C ALA A 51 2.94 -13.36 -7.27
N LEU A 52 2.42 -12.13 -7.30
CA LEU A 52 2.98 -11.02 -8.08
C LEU A 52 4.37 -10.61 -7.55
N LEU A 53 4.53 -10.53 -6.23
CA LEU A 53 5.82 -10.21 -5.60
C LEU A 53 6.88 -11.29 -5.88
N GLU A 54 6.51 -12.57 -5.75
CA GLU A 54 7.39 -13.71 -6.08
C GLU A 54 7.76 -13.75 -7.56
N ALA A 55 6.91 -13.21 -8.43
CA ALA A 55 7.15 -13.06 -9.86
C ALA A 55 7.94 -11.78 -10.23
N GLY A 56 8.38 -10.99 -9.26
CA GLY A 56 9.21 -9.80 -9.49
C GLY A 56 8.43 -8.54 -9.87
N ALA A 57 7.18 -8.40 -9.41
CA ALA A 57 6.44 -7.16 -9.56
C ALA A 57 7.19 -5.97 -8.93
N ASP A 58 7.18 -4.82 -9.62
CA ASP A 58 7.81 -3.59 -9.16
C ASP A 58 7.02 -2.97 -8.00
N VAL A 59 7.51 -3.19 -6.79
CA VAL A 59 6.97 -2.63 -5.55
C VAL A 59 7.06 -1.10 -5.46
N THR A 60 7.90 -0.48 -6.29
CA THR A 60 8.11 0.98 -6.34
C THR A 60 7.20 1.66 -7.36
N ALA A 61 6.54 0.89 -8.22
CA ALA A 61 5.63 1.41 -9.22
C ALA A 61 4.54 2.25 -8.58
N VAL A 62 4.33 3.43 -9.16
CA VAL A 62 3.21 4.31 -8.83
C VAL A 62 2.16 4.07 -9.88
N ASP A 63 1.01 3.55 -9.47
CA ASP A 63 -0.17 3.40 -10.30
C ASP A 63 -0.67 4.79 -10.71
N PRO A 64 -0.69 5.13 -12.02
CA PRO A 64 -1.18 6.44 -12.49
C PRO A 64 -2.66 6.70 -12.19
N GLY A 65 -3.51 5.67 -12.19
CA GLY A 65 -4.94 5.77 -11.95
C GLY A 65 -5.26 6.12 -10.49
N MET A 66 -4.66 5.37 -9.56
CA MET A 66 -4.79 5.57 -8.11
C MET A 66 -3.84 6.63 -7.55
N LYS A 67 -2.79 6.99 -8.29
CA LYS A 67 -1.69 7.87 -7.85
C LYS A 67 -1.02 7.36 -6.58
N ALA A 68 -0.83 6.05 -6.48
CA ALA A 68 -0.43 5.36 -5.26
C ALA A 68 0.52 4.20 -5.57
N THR A 69 1.41 3.87 -4.63
CA THR A 69 2.11 2.57 -4.65
C THR A 69 1.22 1.50 -4.02
N ALA A 70 1.62 0.23 -4.12
CA ALA A 70 0.88 -0.87 -3.52
C ALA A 70 0.69 -0.72 -2.00
N LEU A 71 1.71 -0.20 -1.29
CA LEU A 71 1.59 0.02 0.16
C LEU A 71 0.61 1.14 0.50
N HIS A 72 0.60 2.24 -0.25
CA HIS A 72 -0.40 3.31 -0.10
C HIS A 72 -1.81 2.76 -0.32
N ALA A 73 -2.01 1.97 -1.38
CA ALA A 73 -3.29 1.38 -1.70
C ALA A 73 -3.78 0.40 -0.62
N ALA A 74 -2.91 -0.49 -0.11
CA ALA A 74 -3.22 -1.37 0.99
C ALA A 74 -3.53 -0.60 2.29
N ALA A 75 -2.75 0.43 2.60
CA ALA A 75 -2.93 1.26 3.79
C ALA A 75 -4.24 2.04 3.77
N TYR A 76 -4.59 2.64 2.63
CA TYR A 76 -5.85 3.35 2.43
C TYR A 76 -7.06 2.41 2.50
N ALA A 77 -6.96 1.21 1.91
CA ALA A 77 -8.03 0.23 1.90
C ALA A 77 -8.11 -0.66 3.16
N GLY A 78 -7.19 -0.49 4.11
CA GLY A 78 -7.15 -1.26 5.37
C GLY A 78 -6.79 -2.73 5.19
N ARG A 79 -5.95 -3.06 4.20
CA ARG A 79 -5.56 -4.43 3.86
C ARG A 79 -4.29 -4.83 4.60
N THR A 80 -4.45 -5.23 5.87
CA THR A 80 -3.32 -5.50 6.78
C THR A 80 -2.39 -6.61 6.29
N ASP A 81 -2.93 -7.71 5.77
CA ASP A 81 -2.11 -8.83 5.28
C ASP A 81 -1.35 -8.47 4.01
N ALA A 82 -2.00 -7.81 3.03
CA ALA A 82 -1.32 -7.25 1.87
C ALA A 82 -0.21 -6.25 2.24
N ALA A 83 -0.48 -5.32 3.17
CA ALA A 83 0.52 -4.37 3.64
C ALA A 83 1.70 -5.06 4.32
N LYS A 84 1.44 -6.12 5.11
CA LYS A 84 2.48 -6.91 5.76
C LYS A 84 3.36 -7.62 4.72
N LEU A 85 2.76 -8.28 3.72
CA LEU A 85 3.50 -8.93 2.63
C LEU A 85 4.41 -7.94 1.89
N LEU A 86 3.91 -6.72 1.62
CA LEU A 86 4.68 -5.67 0.96
C LEU A 86 5.87 -5.22 1.82
N ILE A 87 5.67 -4.99 3.12
CA ILE A 87 6.75 -4.60 4.04
C ILE A 87 7.83 -5.68 4.13
N GLU A 88 7.44 -6.96 4.14
CA GLU A 88 8.38 -8.09 4.15
C GLU A 88 9.25 -8.17 2.88
N HIS A 89 8.86 -7.50 1.78
CA HIS A 89 9.61 -7.41 0.53
C HIS A 89 10.55 -6.18 0.46
N ASN A 90 11.02 -5.66 1.60
CA ASN A 90 12.04 -4.61 1.71
C ASN A 90 11.71 -3.31 0.94
N ILE A 91 10.44 -2.92 0.90
CA ILE A 91 10.02 -1.68 0.26
C ILE A 91 10.44 -0.46 1.09
N ASP A 92 10.54 0.70 0.42
CA ASP A 92 10.61 1.98 1.12
C ASP A 92 9.25 2.33 1.73
N ILE A 93 9.05 1.97 3.00
CA ILE A 93 7.83 2.26 3.77
C ILE A 93 7.53 3.76 3.89
N ASN A 94 8.55 4.60 3.66
CA ASN A 94 8.51 6.05 3.81
C ASN A 94 8.34 6.77 2.48
N LYS A 95 8.19 6.04 1.38
CA LYS A 95 7.93 6.61 0.06
C LYS A 95 6.73 7.55 0.15
N GLN A 96 6.91 8.79 -0.30
CA GLN A 96 5.81 9.74 -0.43
C GLN A 96 5.15 9.58 -1.79
N GLY A 97 3.83 9.46 -1.80
CA GLY A 97 3.01 9.48 -3.01
C GLY A 97 3.02 10.85 -3.69
N PRO A 98 2.77 10.90 -5.02
CA PRO A 98 2.99 12.09 -5.84
C PRO A 98 2.03 13.26 -5.59
N TYR A 99 0.86 13.03 -4.98
CA TYR A 99 -0.21 14.05 -4.97
C TYR A 99 -0.17 14.96 -3.73
N ASN A 100 -0.14 14.38 -2.53
CA ASN A 100 -0.21 15.13 -1.27
C ASN A 100 1.04 14.95 -0.39
N GLY A 101 2.10 14.31 -0.91
CA GLY A 101 3.28 13.98 -0.12
C GLY A 101 2.97 13.02 1.03
N TYR A 102 1.84 12.31 0.93
CA TYR A 102 1.46 11.33 1.94
C TYR A 102 2.36 10.13 1.85
N THR A 103 2.76 9.61 3.00
CA THR A 103 3.27 8.25 3.14
C THR A 103 2.10 7.31 3.36
N ALA A 104 2.31 5.99 3.26
CA ALA A 104 1.30 5.00 3.63
C ALA A 104 0.77 5.18 5.07
N LEU A 105 1.58 5.73 5.99
CA LEU A 105 1.13 6.06 7.34
C LEU A 105 0.08 7.17 7.33
N HIS A 106 0.25 8.21 6.51
CA HIS A 106 -0.77 9.25 6.36
C HIS A 106 -2.09 8.68 5.81
N ASP A 107 -2.03 7.79 4.82
CA ASP A 107 -3.22 7.13 4.26
C ASP A 107 -3.95 6.28 5.31
N ALA A 108 -3.21 5.51 6.10
CA ALA A 108 -3.77 4.72 7.20
C ALA A 108 -4.44 5.61 8.27
N ILE A 109 -3.83 6.76 8.59
CA ILE A 109 -4.38 7.74 9.53
C ILE A 109 -5.66 8.39 8.97
N TRP A 110 -5.65 8.75 7.68
CA TRP A 110 -6.83 9.32 7.01
C TRP A 110 -8.03 8.39 7.15
N GLN A 111 -7.81 7.09 6.98
CA GLN A 111 -8.84 6.06 6.96
C GLN A 111 -9.15 5.47 8.34
N ASP A 112 -8.44 5.88 9.39
CA ASP A 112 -8.53 5.32 10.76
C ASP A 112 -8.19 3.84 10.86
N ASN A 113 -7.31 3.35 9.97
CA ASN A 113 -6.92 1.95 9.91
C ASN A 113 -5.87 1.65 11.00
N ILE A 114 -6.33 1.50 12.24
CA ILE A 114 -5.48 1.30 13.44
C ILE A 114 -4.49 0.14 13.27
N ASP A 115 -4.89 -0.97 12.66
CA ASP A 115 -4.01 -2.14 12.49
C ASP A 115 -2.86 -1.86 11.53
N ILE A 116 -3.14 -1.14 10.42
CA ILE A 116 -2.09 -0.68 9.51
C ILE A 116 -1.17 0.32 10.21
N VAL A 117 -1.72 1.25 11.01
CA VAL A 117 -0.90 2.19 11.79
C VAL A 117 0.04 1.43 12.71
N LYS A 118 -0.46 0.45 13.48
CA LYS A 118 0.38 -0.38 14.36
C LYS A 118 1.45 -1.12 13.57
N LEU A 119 1.10 -1.70 12.42
CA LEU A 119 2.02 -2.39 11.53
C LEU A 119 3.15 -1.45 11.04
N LEU A 120 2.80 -0.27 10.55
CA LEU A 120 3.79 0.72 10.06
C LEU A 120 4.67 1.27 11.18
N LEU A 121 4.12 1.50 12.38
CA LEU A 121 4.90 1.90 13.55
C LEU A 121 5.86 0.79 14.02
N ALA A 122 5.44 -0.48 13.94
CA ALA A 122 6.30 -1.62 14.23
C ALA A 122 7.43 -1.75 13.19
N ALA A 123 7.14 -1.41 11.92
CA ALA A 123 8.11 -1.32 10.84
C ALA A 123 8.99 -0.05 10.89
N ASN A 124 8.87 0.78 11.94
CA ASN A 124 9.62 2.04 12.12
C ASN A 124 9.39 3.07 11.00
N ALA A 125 8.14 3.23 10.54
CA ALA A 125 7.75 4.35 9.69
C ALA A 125 8.17 5.69 10.31
N ASN A 126 8.70 6.60 9.49
CA ASN A 126 9.26 7.86 9.94
C ASN A 126 8.13 8.84 10.33
N LEU A 127 8.10 9.21 11.60
CA LEU A 127 7.08 10.09 12.19
C LEU A 127 7.32 11.58 11.98
N ASN A 128 8.39 11.95 11.26
CA ASN A 128 8.75 13.34 10.97
C ASN A 128 8.56 13.72 9.50
N LEU A 129 8.16 12.80 8.62
CA LEU A 129 7.92 13.11 7.21
C LEU A 129 6.65 13.94 7.08
N LEU A 130 6.77 15.10 6.44
CA LEU A 130 5.65 16.04 6.29
C LEU A 130 4.92 15.78 4.97
N SER A 131 3.59 15.85 5.01
CA SER A 131 2.78 15.99 3.80
C SER A 131 3.10 17.30 3.05
N HIS A 132 2.56 17.48 1.84
CA HIS A 132 2.66 18.74 1.10
C HIS A 132 2.03 19.93 1.84
N ASP A 133 1.05 19.67 2.71
CA ASP A 133 0.44 20.68 3.60
C ASP A 133 1.29 20.96 4.86
N GLY A 134 2.49 20.39 4.95
CA GLY A 134 3.42 20.57 6.06
C GLY A 134 3.03 19.81 7.34
N GLN A 135 2.17 18.79 7.24
CA GLN A 135 1.71 18.05 8.41
C GLN A 135 2.52 16.77 8.61
N SER A 136 3.10 16.59 9.80
CA SER A 136 3.62 15.29 10.25
C SER A 136 2.46 14.29 10.49
N PRO A 137 2.73 12.97 10.59
CA PRO A 137 1.73 11.98 10.95
C PRO A 137 0.96 12.32 12.24
N LEU A 138 1.64 12.84 13.27
CA LEU A 138 0.99 13.23 14.53
C LEU A 138 0.05 14.43 14.35
N GLU A 139 0.50 15.47 13.65
CA GLU A 139 -0.33 16.65 13.36
C GLU A 139 -1.53 16.29 12.49
N PHE A 140 -1.32 15.41 11.51
CA PHE A 140 -2.37 14.89 10.66
C PHE A 140 -3.41 14.11 11.46
N ALA A 141 -2.99 13.20 12.35
CA ALA A 141 -3.89 12.45 13.23
C ALA A 141 -4.71 13.39 14.14
N LYS A 142 -4.10 14.46 14.66
CA LYS A 142 -4.78 15.52 15.42
C LYS A 142 -5.81 16.26 14.58
N ALA A 143 -5.45 16.69 13.37
CA ALA A 143 -6.35 17.38 12.45
C ALA A 143 -7.57 16.50 12.09
N LYS A 144 -7.36 15.19 11.93
CA LYS A 144 -8.42 14.19 11.68
C LYS A 144 -9.13 13.70 12.95
N LYS A 145 -8.74 14.18 14.14
CA LYS A 145 -9.30 13.82 15.44
C LYS A 145 -9.25 12.31 15.76
N ARG A 146 -8.19 11.61 15.29
CA ARG A 146 -7.98 10.16 15.47
C ARG A 146 -7.37 9.84 16.84
N LYS A 147 -8.20 9.87 17.90
CA LYS A 147 -7.73 9.80 19.30
C LYS A 147 -6.81 8.60 19.60
N GLU A 148 -7.19 7.39 19.15
CA GLU A 148 -6.39 6.19 19.40
C GLU A 148 -5.05 6.25 18.66
N ILE A 149 -5.05 6.63 17.39
CA ILE A 149 -3.84 6.82 16.58
C ILE A 149 -2.91 7.87 17.19
N ILE A 150 -3.45 8.98 17.70
CA ILE A 150 -2.66 10.00 18.41
C ILE A 150 -1.92 9.35 19.59
N ALA A 151 -2.61 8.55 20.40
CA ALA A 151 -2.00 7.85 21.53
C ALA A 151 -0.92 6.85 21.07
N LEU A 152 -1.17 6.08 20.00
CA LEU A 152 -0.19 5.15 19.43
C LEU A 152 1.10 5.85 18.99
N ILE A 153 0.97 6.96 18.24
CA ILE A 153 2.11 7.74 17.75
C ILE A 153 2.87 8.37 18.92
N GLN A 154 2.17 8.97 19.89
CA GLN A 154 2.80 9.57 21.07
C GLN A 154 3.57 8.55 21.90
N ASN A 155 3.01 7.35 22.10
CA ASN A 155 3.68 6.26 22.82
C ASN A 155 4.95 5.80 22.08
N LYS A 156 4.94 5.76 20.74
CA LYS A 156 6.12 5.41 19.93
C LYS A 156 7.22 6.47 19.98
N LEU A 157 6.91 7.74 20.28
CA LEU A 157 7.89 8.82 20.34
C LEU A 157 8.64 8.91 21.68
N ILE A 158 8.07 8.36 22.76
CA ILE A 158 8.64 8.44 24.12
C ILE A 158 9.34 7.14 24.58
N GLY A 159 9.18 6.04 23.84
CA GLY A 159 9.82 4.75 24.12
C GLY A 159 11.00 4.50 23.21
#